data_AF-A0A957DAN2-F1
#
_entry.id   AF-A0A957DAN2-F1
#
_cell.length_a   1.000
_cell.length_b   1.000
_cell.length_c   1.000
_cell.angle_alpha   90.00
_cell.angle_beta   90.00
_cell.angle_gamma   90.00
#
_symmetry.space_group_name_H-M   'P 1'
#
loop_
_entity.id
_entity.type
_entity.pdbx_description
1 polymer ?
#
loop_
_entity_poly.entity_id
_entity_poly.type
_entity_poly.pdbx_seq_one_letter_code
_entity_poly.pdbx_strand_id
1 'polypeptide(L)' 'MVNKLTVASLINTLREARTKLDLLAQTSAERFAQDFTKVESAKHLLQTSIQACIDIAHHLIADENWRTP' A
#
# COMPACT_ATOMS: atom_id res chain seq x y z
N MET A 1 1.51 -14.71 -18.20
CA MET A 1 1.70 -13.38 -18.81
C MET A 1 1.30 -12.32 -17.80
N VAL A 2 2.22 -11.46 -17.34
CA VAL A 2 1.91 -10.34 -16.43
C VAL A 2 0.78 -9.51 -17.05
N ASN A 3 -0.37 -9.50 -16.37
CA ASN A 3 -1.42 -8.53 -16.63
C ASN A 3 -0.93 -7.13 -16.20
N LYS A 4 -0.50 -6.34 -17.19
CA LYS A 4 0.03 -4.99 -16.98
C LYS A 4 -1.01 -4.03 -16.38
N LEU A 5 -2.30 -4.24 -16.63
CA LEU A 5 -3.38 -3.41 -16.07
C LEU A 5 -3.52 -3.65 -14.57
N THR A 6 -3.43 -4.91 -14.13
CA THR A 6 -3.45 -5.27 -12.70
C THR A 6 -2.29 -4.61 -11.96
N VAL A 7 -1.06 -4.76 -12.48
CA VAL A 7 0.13 -4.16 -11.85
C VAL A 7 0.04 -2.63 -11.84
N ALA A 8 -0.42 -2.00 -12.92
CA ALA A 8 -0.60 -0.56 -12.98
C ALA A 8 -1.62 -0.06 -11.94
N SER A 9 -2.72 -0.80 -11.75
CA SER A 9 -3.72 -0.49 -10.71
C SER A 9 -3.10 -0.57 -9.31
N LEU A 10 -2.37 -1.64 -9.00
CA LEU A 10 -1.70 -1.82 -7.70
C LEU A 10 -0.65 -0.72 -7.44
N ILE A 11 0.11 -0.31 -8.46
CA ILE A 11 1.05 0.82 -8.37
C ILE A 11 0.31 2.14 -8.07
N ASN A 12 -0.85 2.36 -8.67
CA ASN A 12 -1.66 3.55 -8.37
C ASN A 12 -2.17 3.52 -6.93
N THR A 13 -2.66 2.38 -6.45
CA THR A 13 -3.03 2.20 -5.03
C THR A 13 -1.87 2.54 -4.09
N LEU A 14 -0.64 2.09 -4.40
CA LEU A 14 0.55 2.43 -3.62
C LEU A 14 0.83 3.94 -3.60
N ARG A 15 0.73 4.61 -4.75
CA ARG A 15 0.96 6.06 -4.86
C ARG A 15 -0.07 6.85 -4.05
N GLU A 16 -1.33 6.46 -4.13
CA GLU A 16 -2.40 7.09 -3.36
C GLU A 16 -2.22 6.88 -1.86
N ALA A 17 -1.91 5.65 -1.44
CA ALA A 17 -1.65 5.33 -0.03
C ALA A 17 -0.47 6.15 0.52
N ARG A 18 0.65 6.19 -0.23
CA ARG A 18 1.82 7.00 0.12
C ARG A 18 1.48 8.48 0.24
N THR A 19 0.76 9.03 -0.73
CA THR A 19 0.39 10.46 -0.72
C THR A 19 -0.42 10.81 0.53
N LYS A 20 -1.38 9.95 0.91
CA LYS A 20 -2.18 10.15 2.12
C LYS A 20 -1.36 9.97 3.41
N LEU A 21 -0.43 9.02 3.44
CA LEU A 21 0.50 8.84 4.57
C LEU A 21 1.44 10.04 4.73
N ASP A 22 1.95 10.62 3.63
CA ASP A 22 2.79 11.82 3.64
C ASP A 22 2.01 13.04 4.17
N LEU A 23 0.70 13.12 3.96
CA LEU A 23 -0.16 14.14 4.59
C LEU A 23 -0.32 13.91 6.09
N LEU A 24 -0.52 12.66 6.52
CA LEU A 24 -0.61 12.32 7.94
C LEU A 24 0.70 12.58 8.68
N ALA A 25 1.85 12.34 8.03
CA ALA A 25 3.19 12.59 8.57
C ALA A 25 3.48 14.07 8.84
N GLN A 26 2.74 15.00 8.23
CA GLN A 26 2.84 16.44 8.51
C GLN A 26 2.14 16.84 9.82
N THR A 27 1.36 15.95 10.43
CA THR A 27 0.71 16.17 11.73
C THR A 27 1.73 15.92 12.85
N SER A 28 1.71 16.74 13.92
CA SER A 28 2.55 16.46 15.09
C SER A 28 2.18 15.13 15.75
N ALA A 29 3.14 14.48 16.41
CA ALA A 29 2.92 13.18 17.04
C ALA A 29 1.77 13.22 18.07
N GLU A 30 1.65 14.29 18.84
CA GLU A 30 0.58 14.47 19.84
C GLU A 30 -0.79 14.56 19.18
N ARG A 31 -0.91 15.40 18.13
CA ARG A 31 -2.17 15.58 17.39
C ARG A 31 -2.56 14.35 16.58
N PHE A 32 -1.59 13.55 16.17
CA PHE A 32 -1.81 12.27 15.52
C PHE A 32 -2.34 11.25 16.53
N ALA A 33 -1.68 11.10 17.69
CA ALA A 33 -2.05 10.13 18.71
C ALA A 33 -3.40 10.42 19.40
N GLN A 34 -3.82 11.69 19.45
CA GLN A 34 -5.08 12.09 20.06
C GLN A 34 -6.30 11.98 19.12
N ASP A 35 -6.08 11.74 17.82
CA ASP A 35 -7.15 11.62 16.83
C ASP A 35 -7.21 10.19 16.29
N PHE A 36 -8.14 9.39 16.83
CA PHE A 36 -8.31 7.99 16.43
C PHE A 36 -8.56 7.84 14.92
N THR A 37 -9.20 8.83 14.28
CA THR A 37 -9.47 8.78 12.84
C THR A 37 -8.16 8.83 12.04
N LYS A 38 -7.19 9.64 12.47
CA LYS A 38 -5.87 9.70 11.83
C LYS A 38 -5.08 8.41 12.05
N VAL A 39 -5.12 7.85 13.27
CA VAL A 39 -4.45 6.59 13.60
C VAL A 39 -5.02 5.44 12.78
N GLU A 40 -6.34 5.27 12.75
CA GLU A 40 -6.99 4.21 11.99
C GLU A 40 -6.82 4.40 10.48
N SER A 41 -6.86 5.64 9.98
CA SER A 41 -6.55 5.94 8.57
C SER A 41 -5.13 5.53 8.23
N ALA A 42 -4.14 5.88 9.06
CA ALA A 42 -2.74 5.51 8.83
C ALA A 42 -2.56 3.99 8.81
N LYS A 43 -3.15 3.27 9.77
CA LYS A 43 -3.12 1.80 9.83
C LYS A 43 -3.71 1.18 8.57
N HIS A 44 -4.88 1.65 8.14
CA HIS A 44 -5.54 1.15 6.94
C HIS A 44 -4.68 1.40 5.69
N LEU A 45 -4.16 2.62 5.51
CA LEU A 45 -3.29 2.96 4.38
C LEU A 45 -2.01 2.12 4.34
N LEU A 46 -1.40 1.87 5.50
CA LEU A 46 -0.25 0.97 5.64
C LEU A 46 -0.62 -0.45 5.22
N GLN A 47 -1.70 -1.01 5.75
CA GLN A 47 -2.17 -2.36 5.41
C GLN A 47 -2.43 -2.50 3.91
N THR A 48 -3.16 -1.56 3.31
CA THR A 48 -3.45 -1.56 1.87
C THR A 48 -2.17 -1.45 1.04
N SER A 49 -1.21 -0.61 1.46
CA SER A 49 0.06 -0.50 0.74
C SER A 49 0.89 -1.78 0.80
N ILE A 50 0.94 -2.45 1.96
CA ILE A 50 1.63 -3.73 2.12
C ILE A 50 0.97 -4.80 1.26
N GLN A 51 -0.37 -4.88 1.26
CA GLN A 51 -1.10 -5.84 0.43
C GLN A 51 -0.82 -5.62 -1.06
N ALA A 52 -0.82 -4.37 -1.53
CA ALA A 52 -0.52 -4.08 -2.93
C ALA A 52 0.90 -4.50 -3.33
N CYS A 53 1.89 -4.33 -2.44
CA CYS A 53 3.25 -4.85 -2.67
C CYS A 53 3.29 -6.38 -2.77
N ILE A 54 2.58 -7.08 -1.87
CA ILE A 54 2.48 -8.55 -1.88
C ILE A 54 1.82 -9.03 -3.17
N ASP A 55 0.73 -8.40 -3.58
CA ASP A 55 -0.01 -8.76 -4.80
C ASP A 55 0.84 -8.56 -6.07
N ILE A 56 1.64 -7.48 -6.13
CA ILE A 56 2.62 -7.28 -7.21
C ILE A 56 3.66 -8.40 -7.20
N ALA A 57 4.21 -8.74 -6.03
CA ALA A 57 5.22 -9.80 -5.91
C ALA A 57 4.66 -11.15 -6.36
N HIS A 58 3.47 -11.53 -5.90
CA HIS A 58 2.78 -12.74 -6.33
C HIS A 58 2.55 -12.76 -7.84
N HIS A 59 2.13 -11.63 -8.41
CA HIS A 59 1.88 -11.52 -9.85
C HIS A 59 3.17 -11.68 -10.68
N LEU A 60 4.30 -11.19 -10.19
CA LEU A 60 5.61 -11.39 -10.82
C LEU A 60 6.10 -12.84 -10.71
N ILE A 61 6.02 -13.44 -9.52
CA ILE A 61 6.42 -14.85 -9.28
C ILE A 61 5.60 -15.79 -10.17
N ALA A 62 4.28 -15.58 -10.24
CA ALA A 62 3.38 -16.39 -11.04
C ALA A 62 3.66 -16.27 -12.55
N ASP A 63 4.14 -15.12 -13.02
CA ASP A 63 4.48 -14.94 -14.43
C ASP A 63 5.80 -15.60 -14.82
N GLU A 64 6.79 -15.53 -13.93
CA GLU A 64 8.11 -16.12 -14.13
C GLU A 64 8.16 -17.63 -13.83
N ASN A 65 7.02 -18.23 -13.47
CA ASN A 65 6.89 -19.65 -13.10
C ASN A 65 7.83 -20.07 -11.94
N TRP A 66 8.23 -19.10 -11.11
CA TRP A 66 9.02 -19.37 -9.91
C TRP A 66 8.15 -20.16 -8.95
N ARG A 67 8.74 -21.13 -8.22
CA ARG A 67 7.99 -21.92 -7.23
C ARG A 67 7.21 -20.97 -6.31
N THR A 68 5.94 -21.28 -6.09
CA THR A 68 5.09 -20.57 -5.13
C THR A 68 5.80 -20.49 -3.76
N PRO A 69 5.90 -19.30 -3.15
CA PRO A 69 6.53 -19.12 -1.84
C PRO A 69 5.79 -19.86 -0.72
#